data_AF-A0A7Y2TC40-F1
#
_entry.id   AF-A0A7Y2TC40-F1
#
_cell.length_a   1.000
_cell.length_b   1.000
_cell.length_c   1.000
_cell.angle_alpha   90.00
_cell.angle_beta   90.00
_cell.angle_gamma   90.00
#
_symmetry.space_group_name_H-M   'P 1'
#
loop_
_entity.id
_entity.type
_entity.pdbx_description
1 polymer ?
#
loop_
_entity_poly.entity_id
_entity_poly.type
_entity_poly.pdbx_seq_one_letter_code
_entity_poly.pdbx_strand_id
1 'polypeptide(L)'
;CTPCREGTGWLEKILKRILAGNGSTSDLELLITVANQIEGNTICALGEAAAWPVKYMVERFRYYFEARVNDEVSLPIANKVHSMRETSYPLADVKK
;
A
#
# COMPACT_ATOMS: atom_id res chain seq x y z
N CYS A 1 -8.95 9.32 -16.18
CA CYS A 1 -10.00 9.76 -15.23
C CYS A 1 -9.55 9.53 -13.79
N THR A 2 -10.23 10.13 -12.80
CA THR A 2 -9.88 10.04 -11.37
C THR A 2 -9.60 8.62 -10.86
N PRO A 3 -10.46 7.60 -11.08
CA PRO A 3 -10.18 6.26 -10.57
C PRO A 3 -8.90 5.66 -11.15
N CYS A 4 -8.61 5.86 -12.45
CA CYS A 4 -7.35 5.44 -13.04
C CYS A 4 -6.15 6.25 -12.51
N ARG A 5 -6.27 7.58 -12.41
CA ARG A 5 -5.15 8.48 -12.05
C ARG A 5 -4.70 8.30 -10.60
N GLU A 6 -5.65 8.23 -9.67
CA GLU A 6 -5.34 8.05 -8.25
C GLU A 6 -5.18 6.57 -7.89
N GLY A 7 -6.03 5.70 -8.45
CA GLY A 7 -6.04 4.28 -8.13
C GLY A 7 -4.76 3.56 -8.57
N THR A 8 -4.24 3.84 -9.77
CA THR A 8 -2.96 3.24 -10.22
C THR A 8 -1.79 3.67 -9.33
N GLY A 9 -1.76 4.94 -8.90
CA GLY A 9 -0.78 5.43 -7.94
C GLY A 9 -0.90 4.77 -6.55
N TRP A 10 -2.12 4.45 -6.11
CA TRP A 10 -2.33 3.69 -4.88
C TRP A 10 -1.86 2.24 -4.99
N LEU A 11 -2.20 1.55 -6.09
CA LEU A 11 -1.73 0.19 -6.35
C LEU A 11 -0.19 0.14 -6.31
N GLU A 12 0.48 1.07 -7.00
CA GLU A 12 1.95 1.13 -7.02
C GLU A 12 2.54 1.32 -5.62
N LYS A 13 1.98 2.23 -4.81
CA LYS A 13 2.47 2.49 -3.44
C LYS A 13 2.33 1.27 -2.54
N ILE A 14 1.20 0.56 -2.61
CA ILE A 14 0.98 -0.65 -1.81
C ILE A 14 1.96 -1.75 -2.24
N LEU A 15 2.13 -1.96 -3.55
CA LEU A 15 3.11 -2.93 -4.07
C LEU A 15 4.54 -2.60 -3.65
N LYS A 16 4.95 -1.33 -3.72
CA LYS A 16 6.27 -0.88 -3.24
C LYS A 16 6.45 -1.14 -1.74
N ARG A 17 5.41 -0.93 -0.93
CA ARG A 17 5.44 -1.23 0.51
C ARG A 17 5.63 -2.73 0.77
N ILE A 18 4.92 -3.59 0.05
CA ILE A 18 5.07 -5.05 0.12
C ILE A 18 6.49 -5.47 -0.31
N LEU A 19 7.02 -4.89 -1.39
CA LEU A 19 8.38 -5.17 -1.85
C LEU A 19 9.45 -4.76 -0.82
N ALA A 20 9.21 -3.68 -0.09
CA ALA A 20 10.07 -3.21 1.00
C ALA A 20 9.97 -4.04 2.29
N GLY A 21 9.14 -5.09 2.34
CA GLY A 21 8.95 -5.94 3.52
C GLY A 21 8.08 -5.33 4.61
N ASN A 22 7.43 -4.20 4.34
CA ASN A 22 6.54 -3.49 5.27
C ASN A 22 5.06 -3.71 4.94
N GLY A 23 4.75 -4.72 4.12
CA GLY A 23 3.38 -5.06 3.74
C GLY A 23 2.70 -5.94 4.79
N SER A 24 1.38 -5.80 4.89
CA SER A 24 0.54 -6.67 5.74
C SER A 24 -0.41 -7.53 4.92
N THR A 25 -0.91 -8.61 5.50
CA THR A 25 -2.01 -9.43 4.96
C THR A 25 -3.23 -8.58 4.59
N SER A 26 -3.52 -7.52 5.34
CA SER A 26 -4.58 -6.55 5.04
C SER A 26 -4.35 -5.75 3.74
N ASP A 27 -3.09 -5.57 3.33
CA ASP A 27 -2.75 -4.85 2.11
C ASP A 27 -3.10 -5.66 0.86
N LEU A 28 -3.12 -6.99 0.96
CA LEU A 28 -3.51 -7.85 -0.16
C LEU A 28 -4.99 -7.69 -0.48
N GLU A 29 -5.83 -7.64 0.55
CA GLU A 29 -7.27 -7.37 0.41
C GLU A 29 -7.51 -5.94 -0.10
N LEU A 30 -6.69 -4.99 0.36
CA LEU A 30 -6.73 -3.61 -0.11
C LEU A 30 -6.37 -3.49 -1.60
N LEU A 31 -5.35 -4.22 -2.08
CA LEU A 31 -5.00 -4.26 -3.52
C LEU A 31 -6.18 -4.71 -4.37
N ILE A 32 -6.87 -5.79 -3.97
CA ILE A 32 -8.04 -6.31 -4.67
C ILE A 32 -9.17 -5.28 -4.67
N THR A 33 -9.43 -4.66 -3.52
CA THR A 33 -10.47 -3.63 -3.36
C THR A 33 -10.21 -2.42 -4.26
N VAL A 34 -8.97 -1.92 -4.28
CA VAL A 34 -8.59 -0.79 -5.15
C VAL A 34 -8.70 -1.17 -6.62
N ALA A 35 -8.25 -2.38 -7.01
CA ALA A 35 -8.37 -2.86 -8.38
C ALA A 35 -9.85 -2.95 -8.83
N ASN A 36 -10.73 -3.47 -7.98
CA ASN A 36 -12.19 -3.50 -8.23
C ASN A 36 -12.79 -2.10 -8.39
N GLN A 37 -12.27 -1.10 -7.66
CA GLN A 37 -12.75 0.28 -7.77
C GLN A 37 -12.30 0.95 -9.08
N ILE A 38 -11.19 0.51 -9.68
CA ILE A 38 -10.73 0.99 -10.98
C ILE A 38 -11.53 0.32 -12.10
N GLU A 39 -11.71 -0.99 -12.01
CA GLU A 39 -12.47 -1.79 -12.97
C GLU A 39 -13.90 -1.24 -13.16
N GLY A 40 -14.33 -1.04 -14.41
CA GLY A 40 -15.67 -0.55 -14.75
C GLY A 40 -15.97 0.93 -14.44
N ASN A 41 -15.08 1.64 -13.72
CA ASN A 41 -15.23 3.06 -13.38
C ASN A 41 -14.34 3.99 -14.20
N THR A 42 -13.64 3.47 -15.21
CA THR A 42 -12.73 4.24 -16.06
C THR A 42 -13.31 4.60 -17.42
N ILE A 43 -12.82 5.72 -18.00
CA ILE A 43 -13.28 6.20 -19.32
C ILE A 43 -12.80 5.26 -20.45
N CYS A 44 -11.63 4.64 -20.29
CA CYS A 44 -11.04 3.74 -21.28
C CYS A 44 -10.50 2.47 -20.63
N ALA A 45 -10.16 1.48 -21.45
CA ALA A 45 -9.68 0.15 -21.04
C ALA A 45 -8.28 0.15 -20.39
N LEU A 46 -7.58 1.30 -20.33
CA LEU A 46 -6.29 1.39 -19.62
C LEU A 46 -6.45 1.11 -18.12
N GLY A 47 -7.59 1.47 -17.53
CA GLY A 47 -7.87 1.19 -16.13
C GLY A 47 -7.91 -0.30 -15.82
N GLU A 48 -8.64 -1.04 -16.65
CA GLU A 48 -8.74 -2.51 -16.57
C GLU A 48 -7.37 -3.16 -16.81
N ALA A 49 -6.64 -2.71 -17.84
CA ALA A 49 -5.29 -3.18 -18.15
C ALA A 49 -4.31 -2.99 -16.98
N ALA A 50 -4.49 -1.97 -16.14
CA ALA A 50 -3.67 -1.74 -14.95
C ALA A 50 -4.17 -2.52 -13.71
N ALA A 51 -5.48 -2.69 -13.55
CA ALA A 51 -6.10 -3.31 -12.39
C ALA A 51 -6.05 -4.85 -12.42
N TRP A 52 -6.36 -5.46 -13.57
CA TRP A 52 -6.42 -6.92 -13.73
C TRP A 52 -5.12 -7.65 -13.42
N PRO A 53 -3.93 -7.18 -13.85
CA PRO A 53 -2.68 -7.84 -13.48
C PRO A 53 -2.50 -7.92 -11.97
N VAL A 54 -2.82 -6.86 -11.24
CA VAL A 54 -2.65 -6.84 -9.78
C VAL A 54 -3.67 -7.76 -9.12
N LYS A 55 -4.95 -7.63 -9.46
CA LYS A 55 -6.05 -8.43 -8.89
C LYS A 55 -5.82 -9.91 -9.08
N TYR A 56 -5.68 -10.37 -10.33
CA TYR A 56 -5.56 -11.79 -10.62
C TYR A 56 -4.22 -12.38 -10.20
N MET A 57 -3.15 -11.58 -10.15
CA MET A 57 -1.88 -12.06 -9.61
C MET A 57 -1.98 -12.31 -8.11
N VAL A 58 -2.61 -11.41 -7.34
CA VAL A 58 -2.85 -11.62 -5.91
C VAL A 58 -3.80 -12.79 -5.66
N GLU A 59 -4.89 -12.91 -6.43
CA GLU A 59 -5.84 -14.02 -6.27
C GLU A 59 -5.22 -15.39 -6.62
N ARG A 60 -4.50 -15.47 -7.75
CA ARG A 60 -3.94 -16.74 -8.24
C ARG A 60 -2.70 -17.18 -7.48
N PHE A 61 -1.88 -16.23 -7.06
CA PHE A 61 -0.58 -16.46 -6.42
C PHE A 61 -0.58 -16.02 -4.96
N ARG A 62 -1.74 -16.01 -4.30
CA ARG A 62 -1.93 -15.49 -2.94
C ARG A 62 -0.89 -15.99 -1.95
N TYR A 63 -0.57 -17.29 -2.00
CA TYR A 63 0.43 -17.91 -1.15
C TYR A 63 1.84 -17.28 -1.25
N TYR A 64 2.25 -16.81 -2.44
CA TYR A 64 3.53 -16.11 -2.60
C TYR A 64 3.52 -14.72 -1.96
N PHE A 65 2.38 -14.05 -1.99
CA PHE A 65 2.22 -12.74 -1.36
C PHE A 65 2.13 -12.88 0.16
N GLU A 66 1.35 -13.83 0.66
CA GLU A 66 1.22 -14.14 2.09
C GLU A 66 2.58 -14.51 2.71
N ALA A 67 3.43 -15.26 1.99
CA ALA A 67 4.79 -15.56 2.44
C ALA A 67 5.73 -14.33 2.53
N ARG A 68 5.33 -13.18 1.98
CA ARG A 68 6.16 -11.96 1.90
C ARG A 68 5.62 -10.80 2.73
N VAL A 69 4.44 -10.93 3.29
CA VAL A 69 3.81 -9.92 4.16
C VAL A 69 3.76 -10.43 5.60
N ASN A 70 3.64 -9.51 6.55
CA ASN A 70 3.46 -9.84 7.95
C ASN A 70 1.98 -9.76 8.34
N ASP A 71 1.60 -10.41 9.44
CA ASP A 71 0.22 -10.30 9.94
C ASP A 71 -0.10 -8.90 10.46
N GLU A 72 0.86 -8.24 11.12
CA GLU A 72 0.69 -6.89 11.70
C GLU A 72 1.39 -5.79 10.88
N VAL A 73 0.72 -4.64 10.77
CA VAL A 73 1.29 -3.43 10.16
C VAL A 73 2.08 -2.66 11.23
N SER A 74 3.41 -2.66 11.15
CA SER A 74 4.23 -1.73 11.96
C SER A 74 4.30 -0.37 11.27
N LEU A 75 3.46 0.58 11.68
CA LEU A 75 3.58 1.97 11.23
C LEU A 75 4.55 2.71 12.16
N PRO A 76 5.74 3.14 11.69
CA PRO A 76 6.52 4.09 12.45
C PRO A 76 5.73 5.39 12.50
N ILE A 77 5.31 5.81 13.70
CA ILE A 77 4.63 7.08 13.91
C ILE A 77 5.67 8.19 13.67
N ALA A 78 5.77 8.64 12.42
CA ALA A 78 6.58 9.80 12.07
C ALA A 78 5.82 11.05 12.52
N ASN A 79 6.06 11.46 13.75
CA ASN A 79 5.41 12.61 14.36
C ASN A 79 5.89 13.90 13.67
N LYS A 80 5.18 14.35 12.63
CA LYS A 80 5.55 15.56 11.86
C LYS A 80 4.83 16.83 12.31
N VAL A 81 3.82 16.75 13.18
CA VAL A 81 2.94 17.90 13.48
C VAL A 81 2.69 18.13 14.97
N HIS A 82 3.24 17.28 15.83
CA HIS A 82 3.09 17.41 17.28
C HIS A 82 4.46 17.11 17.86
N SER A 83 4.98 18.02 18.65
CA SER A 83 6.17 17.80 19.45
C SER A 83 6.07 16.45 20.18
N MET A 84 6.93 15.53 19.76
CA MET A 84 7.45 14.38 20.51
C MET A 84 6.78 14.11 21.86
N ARG A 85 5.78 13.23 21.86
CA ARG A 85 5.48 12.44 23.05
C ARG A 85 5.59 10.99 22.62
N GLU A 86 6.58 10.30 23.20
CA GLU A 86 6.91 8.87 23.06
C GLU A 86 7.79 8.46 21.87
N THR A 87 8.96 9.08 21.71
CA THR A 87 10.09 8.47 20.99
C THR A 87 11.22 8.14 21.96
N SER A 88 11.86 6.99 21.77
CA SER A 88 12.93 6.43 22.62
C SER A 88 14.19 7.28 22.74
N TYR A 89 14.30 8.35 21.94
CA TYR A 89 15.42 9.30 21.99
C TYR A 89 14.88 10.74 22.11
N PRO A 90 15.23 11.49 23.17
CA PRO A 90 14.83 12.88 23.34
C PRO A 90 15.68 13.83 22.48
N LEU A 91 15.05 14.86 21.89
CA LEU A 91 15.69 15.92 21.08
C LEU A 91 16.84 16.67 21.76
N ALA A 92 16.96 16.59 23.08
CA ALA A 92 18.01 17.26 23.83
C ALA A 92 19.43 16.83 23.40
N ASP A 93 19.54 15.61 22.86
CA ASP A 93 20.80 15.00 22.43
C ASP A 93 21.16 15.32 20.98
N VAL A 94 20.25 15.95 20.23
CA VAL A 94 20.50 16.48 18.89
C VAL A 94 20.86 17.96 19.02
N LYS A 95 21.98 18.25 19.69
CA LYS A 95 22.47 19.63 19.84
C LYS A 95 23.17 20.12 18.56
N LYS A 96 22.53 21.11 17.94
CA LYS A 96 22.94 22.14 16.96
C LYS A 96 23.72 21.72 15.72
#